data_AF-A0A401ZY00-F1
#
_entry.id   AF-A0A401ZY00-F1
#
_cell.length_a   1.000
_cell.length_b   1.000
_cell.length_c   1.000
_cell.angle_alpha   90.00
_cell.angle_beta   90.00
_cell.angle_gamma   90.00
#
_symmetry.space_group_name_H-M   'P 1'
#
loop_
_entity.id
_entity.type
_entity.pdbx_description
1 polymer ?
#
loop_
_entity_poly.entity_id
_entity_poly.type
_entity_poly.pdbx_seq_one_letter_code
_entity_poly.pdbx_strand_id
1 'polypeptide(L)'
;MQESHQQKSQTIYQLLTSLKNKEVPVIDLPSAINKIGKYGLEEARSDLESYLSHSDPLVRAASLQNLCFYYNRENEYVPTAISFLLHDPDADCRSKGARMLSYLKKNMHDNAILRLLAPIVRNPEESFFVRKDAYGAMRSIESYSEDELTDISTDNDLEKKIDWNFVDNNLPVKKAQELLDQVQSGTILQSDLPTILEEMSRSIIPQARLVLESYLSSASPEVRSTALKMLCLYYNQQNNYLLSAEQFLLHDPAVICRVQGANMLGYLKRNTEDPAIYKILAPIVRDINENEQVRKAAYLAFCSIAFYYEDEQIQMQRADFSLQKDVNWDFIDAYLPFSD
;
A
#
# COMPACT_ATOMS: atom_id res chain seq x y z
N MET A 1 -18.08 -25.94 36.08
CA MET A 1 -17.37 -25.73 34.79
C MET A 1 -18.32 -25.30 33.67
N GLN A 2 -19.53 -25.88 33.55
CA GLN A 2 -20.54 -25.46 32.55
C GLN A 2 -21.02 -24.00 32.69
N GLU A 3 -21.22 -23.50 33.93
CA GLU A 3 -21.60 -22.09 34.18
C GLU A 3 -20.60 -21.08 33.61
N SER A 4 -19.30 -21.44 33.52
CA SER A 4 -18.26 -20.56 32.96
C SER A 4 -18.37 -20.40 31.44
N HIS A 5 -18.84 -21.43 30.71
CA HIS A 5 -19.01 -21.33 29.26
C HIS A 5 -20.22 -20.47 28.90
N GLN A 6 -21.35 -20.64 29.60
CA GLN A 6 -22.55 -19.85 29.34
C GLN A 6 -22.33 -18.35 29.61
N GLN A 7 -21.65 -18.02 30.71
CA GLN A 7 -21.31 -16.63 31.04
C GLN A 7 -20.36 -16.00 30.01
N LYS A 8 -19.36 -16.76 29.53
CA LYS A 8 -18.45 -16.31 28.46
C LYS A 8 -19.22 -16.04 27.17
N SER A 9 -20.09 -16.96 26.74
CA SER A 9 -20.90 -16.76 25.54
C SER A 9 -21.78 -15.52 25.65
N GLN A 10 -22.47 -15.32 26.78
CA GLN A 10 -23.31 -14.13 26.99
C GLN A 10 -22.49 -12.83 26.90
N THR A 11 -21.29 -12.81 27.48
CA THR A 11 -20.39 -11.65 27.43
C THR A 11 -19.98 -11.31 25.99
N ILE A 12 -19.76 -12.32 25.15
CA ILE A 12 -19.36 -12.09 23.74
C ILE A 12 -20.55 -11.60 22.91
N TYR A 13 -21.77 -12.11 23.12
CA TYR A 13 -22.95 -11.58 22.44
C TYR A 13 -23.25 -10.13 22.83
N GLN A 14 -23.03 -9.76 24.10
CA GLN A 14 -23.11 -8.36 24.54
C GLN A 14 -22.08 -7.50 23.82
N LEU A 15 -20.83 -7.96 23.72
CA LEU A 15 -19.78 -7.24 22.99
C LEU A 15 -20.10 -7.08 21.50
N LEU A 16 -20.62 -8.13 20.85
CA LEU A 16 -21.07 -8.07 19.46
C LEU A 16 -22.21 -7.06 19.28
N THR A 17 -23.14 -7.01 20.25
CA THR A 17 -24.25 -6.04 20.24
C THR A 17 -23.73 -4.61 20.35
N SER A 18 -22.82 -4.34 21.29
CA SER A 18 -22.22 -3.02 21.43
C SER A 18 -21.39 -2.62 20.20
N LEU A 19 -20.71 -3.57 19.56
CA LEU A 19 -19.99 -3.32 18.31
C LEU A 19 -20.96 -2.95 17.17
N LYS A 20 -22.07 -3.68 17.01
CA LYS A 20 -23.16 -3.36 16.04
C LYS A 20 -23.77 -1.98 16.27
N ASN A 21 -23.94 -1.60 17.54
CA ASN A 21 -24.49 -0.29 17.92
C ASN A 21 -23.46 0.84 17.90
N LYS A 22 -22.19 0.57 17.52
CA LYS A 22 -21.08 1.55 17.55
C LYS A 22 -20.84 2.16 18.94
N GLU A 23 -21.09 1.38 19.99
CA GLU A 23 -20.89 1.78 21.40
C GLU A 23 -19.45 1.54 21.87
N VAL A 24 -18.68 0.75 21.13
CA VAL A 24 -17.27 0.46 21.43
C VAL A 24 -16.41 1.64 20.97
N PRO A 25 -15.62 2.29 21.85
CA PRO A 25 -14.68 3.33 21.46
C PRO A 25 -13.69 2.86 20.39
N VAL A 26 -13.29 3.74 19.47
CA VAL A 26 -12.40 3.37 18.35
C VAL A 26 -11.11 2.70 18.82
N ILE A 27 -10.49 3.23 19.87
CA ILE A 27 -9.26 2.67 20.46
C ILE A 27 -9.42 1.23 20.99
N ASP A 28 -10.65 0.84 21.35
CA ASP A 28 -10.97 -0.50 21.86
C ASP A 28 -11.46 -1.46 20.75
N LEU A 29 -11.77 -0.95 19.55
CA LEU A 29 -12.30 -1.75 18.43
C LEU A 29 -11.38 -2.90 18.03
N PRO A 30 -10.05 -2.73 17.87
CA PRO A 30 -9.17 -3.85 17.49
C PRO A 30 -9.22 -4.99 18.51
N SER A 31 -9.27 -4.66 19.81
CA SER A 31 -9.38 -5.63 20.90
C SER A 31 -10.73 -6.34 20.87
N ALA A 32 -11.83 -5.59 20.68
CA ALA A 32 -13.17 -6.14 20.57
C ALA A 32 -13.32 -7.10 19.37
N ILE A 33 -12.83 -6.70 18.20
CA ILE A 33 -12.80 -7.52 16.97
C ILE A 33 -12.04 -8.83 17.21
N ASN A 34 -10.83 -8.75 17.76
CA ASN A 34 -10.03 -9.94 18.07
C ASN A 34 -10.71 -10.86 19.10
N LYS A 35 -11.40 -10.28 20.07
CA LYS A 35 -12.14 -11.05 21.08
C LYS A 35 -13.35 -11.74 20.46
N ILE A 36 -14.09 -11.10 19.55
CA ILE A 36 -15.24 -11.70 18.85
C ILE A 36 -14.77 -12.80 17.89
N GLY A 37 -13.75 -12.55 17.06
CA GLY A 37 -13.29 -13.52 16.07
C GLY A 37 -12.83 -14.84 16.69
N LYS A 38 -12.16 -14.81 17.86
CA LYS A 38 -11.77 -16.01 18.63
C LYS A 38 -12.93 -16.95 19.01
N TYR A 39 -14.16 -16.44 19.05
CA TYR A 39 -15.35 -17.25 19.34
C TYR A 39 -16.05 -17.77 18.08
N GLY A 40 -15.62 -17.35 16.88
CA GLY A 40 -16.14 -17.84 15.61
C GLY A 40 -17.65 -17.65 15.45
N LEU A 41 -18.20 -16.54 15.94
CA LEU A 41 -19.63 -16.24 15.82
C LEU A 41 -19.96 -15.85 14.38
N GLU A 42 -20.62 -16.73 13.63
CA GLU A 42 -20.96 -16.47 12.22
C GLU A 42 -21.75 -15.16 12.03
N GLU A 43 -22.59 -14.78 13.00
CA GLU A 43 -23.36 -13.53 12.96
C GLU A 43 -22.53 -12.26 13.12
N ALA A 44 -21.24 -12.38 13.43
CA ALA A 44 -20.29 -11.26 13.46
C ALA A 44 -19.57 -11.05 12.13
N ARG A 45 -19.64 -12.01 11.21
CA ARG A 45 -18.87 -12.00 9.96
C ARG A 45 -19.10 -10.73 9.15
N SER A 46 -20.36 -10.38 8.88
CA SER A 46 -20.70 -9.19 8.09
C SER A 46 -20.25 -7.88 8.76
N ASP A 47 -20.27 -7.84 10.10
CA ASP A 47 -19.80 -6.67 10.84
C ASP A 47 -18.29 -6.52 10.69
N LEU A 48 -17.54 -7.63 10.81
CA LEU A 48 -16.10 -7.64 10.56
C LEU A 48 -15.77 -7.21 9.12
N GLU A 49 -16.46 -7.74 8.12
CA GLU A 49 -16.29 -7.33 6.72
C GLU A 49 -16.45 -5.80 6.54
N SER A 50 -17.39 -5.17 7.24
CA SER A 50 -17.57 -3.72 7.19
C SER A 50 -16.35 -2.93 7.71
N TYR A 51 -15.61 -3.49 8.67
CA TYR A 51 -14.39 -2.89 9.24
C TYR A 51 -13.16 -3.01 8.34
N LEU A 52 -13.20 -3.76 7.24
CA LEU A 52 -12.11 -3.78 6.26
C LEU A 52 -11.88 -2.43 5.59
N SER A 53 -12.89 -1.55 5.61
CA SER A 53 -12.83 -0.17 5.11
C SER A 53 -12.72 0.88 6.21
N HIS A 54 -12.47 0.45 7.45
CA HIS A 54 -12.37 1.36 8.58
C HIS A 54 -11.19 2.31 8.41
N SER A 55 -11.32 3.49 9.00
CA SER A 55 -10.34 4.55 8.88
C SER A 55 -9.03 4.24 9.60
N ASP A 56 -9.13 3.74 10.83
CA ASP A 56 -8.01 3.22 11.64
C ASP A 56 -7.47 1.88 11.07
N PRO A 57 -6.15 1.77 10.75
CA PRO A 57 -5.51 0.58 10.20
C PRO A 57 -5.44 -0.58 11.21
N LEU A 58 -5.35 -0.32 12.51
CA LEU A 58 -5.38 -1.39 13.51
C LEU A 58 -6.74 -2.09 13.49
N VAL A 59 -7.83 -1.33 13.26
CA VAL A 59 -9.17 -1.88 13.07
C VAL A 59 -9.25 -2.69 11.77
N ARG A 60 -8.73 -2.16 10.65
CA ARG A 60 -8.69 -2.89 9.37
C ARG A 60 -7.89 -4.18 9.46
N ALA A 61 -6.67 -4.11 10.01
CA ALA A 61 -5.77 -5.25 10.17
C ALA A 61 -6.34 -6.31 11.12
N ALA A 62 -6.98 -5.89 12.23
CA ALA A 62 -7.67 -6.80 13.12
C ALA A 62 -8.84 -7.50 12.41
N SER A 63 -9.64 -6.76 11.63
CA SER A 63 -10.73 -7.34 10.85
C SER A 63 -10.21 -8.38 9.85
N LEU A 64 -9.26 -8.00 8.98
CA LEU A 64 -8.66 -8.91 8.00
C LEU A 64 -8.15 -10.19 8.67
N GLN A 65 -7.43 -10.05 9.78
CA GLN A 65 -6.89 -11.21 10.50
C GLN A 65 -7.98 -12.18 10.95
N ASN A 66 -9.05 -11.67 11.56
CA ASN A 66 -10.10 -12.52 12.09
C ASN A 66 -10.92 -13.16 10.97
N LEU A 67 -11.18 -12.43 9.88
CA LEU A 67 -11.82 -12.97 8.68
C LEU A 67 -10.99 -14.12 8.08
N CYS A 68 -9.68 -13.93 7.91
CA CYS A 68 -8.80 -14.97 7.38
C CYS A 68 -8.66 -16.19 8.32
N PHE A 69 -8.56 -16.00 9.64
CA PHE A 69 -8.35 -17.11 10.59
C PHE A 69 -9.62 -17.88 10.95
N TYR A 70 -10.74 -17.19 11.15
CA TYR A 70 -11.93 -17.79 11.76
C TYR A 70 -13.10 -17.94 10.80
N TYR A 71 -13.15 -17.13 9.73
CA TYR A 71 -14.30 -17.11 8.83
C TYR A 71 -13.97 -17.56 7.40
N ASN A 72 -12.70 -17.74 7.05
CA ASN A 72 -12.29 -18.07 5.70
C ASN A 72 -12.78 -19.46 5.27
N ARG A 73 -13.84 -19.45 4.46
CA ARG A 73 -14.30 -20.64 3.73
C ARG A 73 -13.64 -20.63 2.35
N GLU A 74 -12.99 -21.74 2.00
CA GLU A 74 -12.50 -21.97 0.63
C GLU A 74 -11.63 -20.83 0.06
N ASN A 75 -10.80 -20.19 0.88
CA ASN A 75 -9.90 -19.12 0.44
C ASN A 75 -10.60 -17.85 -0.07
N GLU A 76 -11.84 -17.59 0.34
CA GLU A 76 -12.62 -16.42 -0.06
C GLU A 76 -11.95 -15.07 0.24
N TYR A 77 -11.09 -15.00 1.26
CA TYR A 77 -10.40 -13.76 1.65
C TYR A 77 -9.01 -13.58 1.02
N VAL A 78 -8.58 -14.48 0.13
CA VAL A 78 -7.31 -14.31 -0.59
C VAL A 78 -7.28 -13.00 -1.40
N PRO A 79 -8.33 -12.65 -2.19
CA PRO A 79 -8.34 -11.38 -2.91
C PRO A 79 -8.25 -10.16 -1.99
N THR A 80 -8.91 -10.20 -0.83
CA THR A 80 -8.85 -9.12 0.17
C THR A 80 -7.45 -8.99 0.77
N ALA A 81 -6.80 -10.10 1.12
CA ALA A 81 -5.42 -10.08 1.63
C ALA A 81 -4.42 -9.56 0.60
N ILE A 82 -4.60 -9.92 -0.69
CA ILE A 82 -3.83 -9.34 -1.81
C ILE A 82 -4.08 -7.83 -1.91
N SER A 83 -5.33 -7.40 -1.83
CA SER A 83 -5.69 -5.98 -1.90
C SER A 83 -5.04 -5.19 -0.77
N PHE A 84 -5.07 -5.71 0.46
CA PHE A 84 -4.36 -5.10 1.59
C PHE A 84 -2.87 -5.02 1.32
N LEU A 85 -2.23 -6.12 0.94
CA LEU A 85 -0.79 -6.17 0.65
C LEU A 85 -0.35 -5.17 -0.44
N LEU A 86 -1.14 -5.00 -1.50
CA LEU A 86 -0.73 -4.18 -2.65
C LEU A 86 -1.19 -2.72 -2.58
N HIS A 87 -2.27 -2.44 -1.86
CA HIS A 87 -2.99 -1.17 -2.00
C HIS A 87 -3.31 -0.46 -0.69
N ASP A 88 -3.18 -1.12 0.47
CA ASP A 88 -3.40 -0.41 1.73
C ASP A 88 -2.31 0.66 1.94
N PRO A 89 -2.69 1.93 2.24
CA PRO A 89 -1.72 2.99 2.46
C PRO A 89 -0.81 2.71 3.66
N ASP A 90 -1.31 1.97 4.65
CA ASP A 90 -0.63 1.66 5.89
C ASP A 90 0.26 0.42 5.78
N ALA A 91 1.49 0.54 6.29
CA ALA A 91 2.48 -0.53 6.21
C ALA A 91 2.12 -1.73 7.10
N ASP A 92 1.49 -1.52 8.26
CA ASP A 92 1.07 -2.60 9.14
C ASP A 92 -0.07 -3.40 8.52
N CYS A 93 -0.99 -2.74 7.81
CA CYS A 93 -2.02 -3.40 7.01
C CYS A 93 -1.43 -4.20 5.83
N ARG A 94 -0.45 -3.65 5.09
CA ARG A 94 0.24 -4.41 4.02
C ARG A 94 0.97 -5.63 4.58
N SER A 95 1.70 -5.47 5.68
CA SER A 95 2.36 -6.54 6.42
C SER A 95 1.36 -7.60 6.86
N LYS A 96 0.20 -7.19 7.38
CA LYS A 96 -0.89 -8.10 7.74
C LYS A 96 -1.42 -8.86 6.53
N GLY A 97 -1.58 -8.19 5.38
CA GLY A 97 -1.94 -8.82 4.10
C GLY A 97 -1.00 -9.96 3.74
N ALA A 98 0.32 -9.73 3.79
CA ALA A 98 1.32 -10.77 3.56
C ALA A 98 1.19 -11.93 4.56
N ARG A 99 1.08 -11.66 5.87
CA ARG A 99 0.89 -12.71 6.89
C ARG A 99 -0.38 -13.53 6.66
N MET A 100 -1.47 -12.90 6.23
CA MET A 100 -2.69 -13.63 5.95
C MET A 100 -2.56 -14.50 4.70
N LEU A 101 -1.81 -14.07 3.68
CA LEU A 101 -1.47 -14.94 2.55
C LEU A 101 -0.62 -16.14 3.00
N SER A 102 0.34 -15.95 3.92
CA SER A 102 1.06 -17.08 4.55
C SER A 102 0.09 -18.11 5.10
N TYR A 103 -0.87 -17.68 5.91
CA TYR A 103 -1.85 -18.57 6.55
C TYR A 103 -2.76 -19.26 5.54
N LEU A 104 -3.34 -18.50 4.61
CA LEU A 104 -4.33 -18.99 3.63
C LEU A 104 -3.72 -19.94 2.59
N LYS A 105 -2.42 -19.80 2.33
CA LYS A 105 -1.72 -20.52 1.24
C LYS A 105 -0.58 -21.42 1.72
N LYS A 106 -0.50 -21.64 3.04
CA LYS A 106 0.54 -22.47 3.66
C LYS A 106 0.62 -23.84 3.00
N ASN A 107 1.83 -24.24 2.60
CA ASN A 107 2.12 -25.52 1.95
C ASN A 107 1.29 -25.79 0.66
N MET A 108 0.73 -24.78 0.02
CA MET A 108 -0.04 -24.95 -1.22
C MET A 108 0.81 -24.84 -2.49
N HIS A 109 2.08 -24.38 -2.38
CA HIS A 109 2.96 -24.13 -3.52
C HIS A 109 2.30 -23.24 -4.60
N ASP A 110 1.54 -22.23 -4.15
CA ASP A 110 0.79 -21.33 -5.02
C ASP A 110 1.74 -20.35 -5.73
N ASN A 111 2.27 -20.79 -6.88
CA ASN A 111 3.21 -20.02 -7.70
C ASN A 111 2.68 -18.64 -8.09
N ALA A 112 1.36 -18.44 -8.19
CA ALA A 112 0.81 -17.14 -8.51
C ALA A 112 1.02 -16.15 -7.35
N ILE A 113 0.82 -16.61 -6.11
CA ILE A 113 1.07 -15.81 -4.91
C ILE A 113 2.57 -15.62 -4.67
N LEU A 114 3.41 -16.63 -4.92
CA LEU A 114 4.86 -16.48 -4.84
C LEU A 114 5.38 -15.40 -5.80
N ARG A 115 4.88 -15.39 -7.04
CA ARG A 115 5.20 -14.35 -8.04
C ARG A 115 4.71 -12.95 -7.68
N LEU A 116 3.64 -12.87 -6.89
CA LEU A 116 3.12 -11.61 -6.38
C LEU A 116 3.97 -11.07 -5.23
N LEU A 117 4.44 -11.94 -4.34
CA LEU A 117 5.25 -11.59 -3.17
C LEU A 117 6.70 -11.25 -3.52
N ALA A 118 7.30 -11.95 -4.49
CA ALA A 118 8.73 -11.80 -4.81
C ALA A 118 9.15 -10.34 -5.12
N PRO A 119 8.41 -9.57 -5.95
CA PRO A 119 8.73 -8.15 -6.19
C PRO A 119 8.69 -7.29 -4.92
N ILE A 120 7.81 -7.61 -3.97
CA ILE A 120 7.66 -6.86 -2.70
C ILE A 120 8.88 -7.10 -1.82
N VAL A 121 9.34 -8.34 -1.70
CA VAL A 121 10.57 -8.68 -0.96
C VAL A 121 11.79 -7.97 -1.58
N ARG A 122 11.84 -7.91 -2.91
CA ARG A 122 12.93 -7.31 -3.68
C ARG A 122 12.94 -5.78 -3.64
N ASN A 123 11.82 -5.13 -3.33
CA ASN A 123 11.71 -3.67 -3.30
C ASN A 123 12.39 -3.10 -2.04
N PRO A 124 13.54 -2.40 -2.14
CA PRO A 124 14.23 -1.85 -0.98
C PRO A 124 13.52 -0.64 -0.36
N GLU A 125 12.60 0.00 -1.10
CA GLU A 125 11.84 1.16 -0.62
C GLU A 125 10.57 0.76 0.13
N GLU A 126 10.20 -0.52 0.11
CA GLU A 126 9.09 -1.02 0.92
C GLU A 126 9.51 -1.15 2.39
N SER A 127 8.56 -0.94 3.31
CA SER A 127 8.75 -1.10 4.74
C SER A 127 9.38 -2.46 5.07
N PHE A 128 10.42 -2.42 5.90
CA PHE A 128 11.08 -3.61 6.47
C PHE A 128 10.08 -4.69 6.91
N PHE A 129 9.03 -4.30 7.64
CA PHE A 129 8.03 -5.25 8.15
C PHE A 129 7.25 -5.93 7.04
N VAL A 130 6.86 -5.18 6.01
CA VAL A 130 6.14 -5.71 4.84
C VAL A 130 7.05 -6.66 4.06
N ARG A 131 8.30 -6.28 3.81
CA ARG A 131 9.30 -7.13 3.12
C ARG A 131 9.55 -8.43 3.88
N LYS A 132 9.78 -8.33 5.20
CA LYS A 132 9.99 -9.47 6.09
C LYS A 132 8.80 -10.42 6.07
N ASP A 133 7.58 -9.90 6.24
CA ASP A 133 6.37 -10.72 6.26
C ASP A 133 6.02 -11.29 4.89
N ALA A 134 6.32 -10.58 3.80
CA ALA A 134 6.18 -11.09 2.44
C ALA A 134 7.14 -12.27 2.20
N TYR A 135 8.39 -12.16 2.63
CA TYR A 135 9.35 -13.26 2.55
C TYR A 135 8.90 -14.44 3.43
N GLY A 136 8.43 -14.18 4.65
CA GLY A 136 7.84 -15.22 5.50
C GLY A 136 6.65 -15.93 4.87
N ALA A 137 5.77 -15.19 4.20
CA ALA A 137 4.68 -15.78 3.45
C ALA A 137 5.18 -16.65 2.31
N MET A 138 6.18 -16.21 1.53
CA MET A 138 6.76 -17.05 0.46
C MET A 138 7.32 -18.37 1.01
N ARG A 139 8.03 -18.33 2.13
CA ARG A 139 8.61 -19.51 2.78
C ARG A 139 7.53 -20.47 3.28
N SER A 140 6.50 -19.95 3.95
CA SER A 140 5.36 -20.75 4.43
C SER A 140 4.56 -21.41 3.29
N ILE A 141 4.40 -20.73 2.16
CA ILE A 141 3.70 -21.28 0.98
C ILE A 141 4.47 -22.44 0.34
N GLU A 142 5.81 -22.37 0.34
CA GLU A 142 6.70 -23.39 -0.24
C GLU A 142 7.00 -24.57 0.68
N SER A 143 6.49 -24.58 1.91
CA SER A 143 6.65 -25.64 2.94
C SER A 143 7.76 -25.46 3.98
N TYR A 144 8.19 -24.24 4.27
CA TYR A 144 9.11 -23.96 5.38
C TYR A 144 8.38 -23.60 6.68
N SER A 145 9.02 -23.87 7.83
CA SER A 145 8.51 -23.43 9.13
C SER A 145 8.79 -21.93 9.34
N GLU A 146 7.83 -21.22 9.93
CA GLU A 146 7.95 -19.78 10.23
C GLU A 146 9.07 -19.48 11.25
N ASP A 147 9.52 -20.49 12.00
CA ASP A 147 10.52 -20.36 13.05
C ASP A 147 11.88 -19.85 12.54
N GLU A 148 12.21 -20.04 11.25
CA GLU A 148 13.47 -19.59 10.63
C GLU A 148 13.62 -18.06 10.57
N LEU A 149 12.53 -17.29 10.76
CA LEU A 149 12.53 -15.82 10.63
C LEU A 149 12.44 -15.06 11.96
N THR A 150 12.43 -15.78 13.07
CA THR A 150 12.31 -15.21 14.43
C THR A 150 13.47 -14.27 14.77
N ASP A 151 14.66 -14.53 14.25
CA ASP A 151 15.88 -13.74 14.48
C ASP A 151 16.10 -12.59 13.47
N ILE A 152 15.10 -12.21 12.66
CA ILE A 152 15.20 -11.07 11.74
C ILE A 152 14.61 -9.84 12.42
N SER A 153 15.45 -8.88 12.82
CA SER A 153 15.01 -7.68 13.56
C SER A 153 15.19 -6.37 12.79
N THR A 154 16.05 -6.37 11.76
CA THR A 154 16.39 -5.18 10.95
C THR A 154 16.50 -5.51 9.46
N ASP A 155 16.44 -4.51 8.59
CA ASP A 155 16.69 -4.69 7.13
C ASP A 155 18.03 -5.36 6.86
N ASN A 156 19.08 -4.96 7.59
CA ASN A 156 20.40 -5.58 7.44
C ASN A 156 20.42 -7.07 7.81
N ASP A 157 19.58 -7.50 8.74
CA ASP A 157 19.44 -8.93 9.05
C ASP A 157 18.69 -9.66 7.94
N LEU A 158 17.65 -9.03 7.41
CA LEU A 158 16.82 -9.56 6.33
C LEU A 158 17.65 -9.78 5.07
N GLU A 159 18.43 -8.79 4.63
CA GLU A 159 19.31 -8.88 3.45
C GLU A 159 20.30 -10.06 3.52
N LYS A 160 20.79 -10.38 4.72
CA LYS A 160 21.73 -11.49 4.95
C LYS A 160 21.07 -12.86 5.00
N LYS A 161 19.78 -12.91 5.34
CA LYS A 161 19.04 -14.16 5.60
C LYS A 161 18.06 -14.55 4.49
N ILE A 162 17.73 -13.62 3.58
CA ILE A 162 16.92 -13.93 2.41
C ILE A 162 17.70 -14.87 1.49
N ASP A 163 17.05 -15.96 1.07
CA ASP A 163 17.46 -16.74 -0.09
C ASP A 163 17.06 -15.97 -1.36
N TRP A 164 17.98 -15.13 -1.84
CA TRP A 164 17.73 -14.31 -3.02
C TRP A 164 17.53 -15.14 -4.29
N ASN A 165 18.10 -16.36 -4.36
CA ASN A 165 17.84 -17.24 -5.50
C ASN A 165 16.39 -17.71 -5.50
N PHE A 166 15.83 -18.05 -4.32
CA PHE A 166 14.42 -18.40 -4.19
C PHE A 166 13.50 -17.23 -4.58
N VAL A 167 13.80 -16.02 -4.11
CA VAL A 167 13.03 -14.81 -4.48
C VAL A 167 13.11 -14.55 -5.99
N ASP A 168 14.32 -14.53 -6.55
CA ASP A 168 14.55 -14.20 -7.95
C ASP A 168 13.96 -15.25 -8.90
N ASN A 169 13.98 -16.54 -8.53
CA ASN A 169 13.32 -17.62 -9.29
C ASN A 169 11.79 -17.48 -9.36
N ASN A 170 11.19 -16.74 -8.42
CA ASN A 170 9.77 -16.46 -8.38
C ASN A 170 9.41 -15.11 -9.01
N LEU A 171 10.36 -14.32 -9.51
CA LEU A 171 10.03 -13.10 -10.26
C LEU A 171 9.38 -13.46 -11.61
N PRO A 172 8.39 -12.70 -12.10
CA PRO A 172 7.75 -12.95 -13.40
C PRO A 172 8.62 -12.51 -14.61
N VAL A 173 9.92 -12.81 -14.58
CA VAL A 173 10.94 -12.32 -15.54
C VAL A 173 10.58 -12.68 -16.98
N LYS A 174 10.19 -13.93 -17.25
CA LYS A 174 9.84 -14.38 -18.60
C LYS A 174 8.68 -13.57 -19.19
N LYS A 175 7.60 -13.38 -18.41
CA LYS A 175 6.44 -12.60 -18.85
C LYS A 175 6.81 -11.14 -19.07
N ALA A 176 7.61 -10.55 -18.18
CA ALA A 176 8.07 -9.18 -18.36
C ALA A 176 8.98 -9.01 -19.59
N GLN A 177 9.82 -10.01 -19.91
CA GLN A 177 10.61 -10.00 -21.15
C GLN A 177 9.71 -10.08 -22.39
N GLU A 178 8.71 -10.96 -22.40
CA GLU A 178 7.74 -11.06 -23.49
C GLU A 178 6.97 -9.73 -23.69
N LEU A 179 6.57 -9.07 -22.60
CA LEU A 179 5.93 -7.75 -22.66
C LEU A 179 6.89 -6.66 -23.15
N LEU A 180 8.14 -6.69 -22.69
CA LEU A 180 9.18 -5.77 -23.13
C LEU A 180 9.42 -5.89 -24.65
N ASP A 181 9.51 -7.11 -25.17
CA ASP A 181 9.69 -7.37 -26.59
C ASP A 181 8.49 -6.86 -27.41
N GLN A 182 7.27 -7.01 -26.89
CA GLN A 182 6.05 -6.45 -27.51
C GLN A 182 6.04 -4.92 -27.51
N VAL A 183 6.51 -4.28 -26.44
CA VAL A 183 6.63 -2.81 -26.36
C VAL A 183 7.66 -2.31 -27.37
N GLN A 184 8.84 -2.93 -27.41
CA GLN A 184 9.93 -2.53 -28.29
C GLN A 184 9.63 -2.76 -29.78
N SER A 185 8.85 -3.79 -30.11
CA SER A 185 8.41 -4.07 -31.49
C SER A 185 7.23 -3.20 -31.94
N GLY A 186 6.61 -2.43 -31.03
CA GLY A 186 5.47 -1.56 -31.35
C GLY A 186 4.19 -2.35 -31.66
N THR A 187 4.08 -3.61 -31.22
CA THR A 187 2.90 -4.45 -31.49
C THR A 187 1.73 -4.17 -30.54
N ILE A 188 1.94 -3.35 -29.52
CA ILE A 188 0.96 -3.02 -28.48
C ILE A 188 0.11 -1.82 -28.91
N LEU A 189 -1.20 -1.91 -28.68
CA LEU A 189 -2.10 -0.78 -28.83
C LEU A 189 -1.78 0.28 -27.78
N GLN A 190 -1.79 1.55 -28.18
CA GLN A 190 -1.48 2.67 -27.29
C GLN A 190 -2.37 2.71 -26.04
N SER A 191 -3.62 2.24 -26.15
CA SER A 191 -4.57 2.13 -25.03
C SER A 191 -4.14 1.15 -23.94
N ASP A 192 -3.40 0.11 -24.31
CA ASP A 192 -3.04 -1.01 -23.43
C ASP A 192 -1.66 -0.78 -22.79
N LEU A 193 -0.91 0.20 -23.31
CA LEU A 193 0.44 0.48 -22.91
C LEU A 193 0.57 0.79 -21.40
N PRO A 194 -0.31 1.59 -20.75
CA PRO A 194 -0.23 1.78 -19.30
C PRO A 194 -0.28 0.46 -18.51
N THR A 195 -1.23 -0.42 -18.81
CA THR A 195 -1.36 -1.71 -18.13
C THR A 195 -0.13 -2.60 -18.36
N ILE A 196 0.41 -2.60 -19.57
CA ILE A 196 1.59 -3.40 -19.89
C ILE A 196 2.85 -2.86 -19.21
N LEU A 197 3.01 -1.53 -19.15
CA LEU A 197 4.10 -0.92 -18.38
C LEU A 197 4.01 -1.29 -16.90
N GLU A 198 2.82 -1.29 -16.31
CA GLU A 198 2.64 -1.71 -14.92
C GLU A 198 3.02 -3.18 -14.70
N GLU A 199 2.58 -4.07 -15.58
CA GLU A 199 2.86 -5.49 -15.45
C GLU A 199 4.35 -5.81 -15.67
N MET A 200 4.96 -5.20 -16.68
CA MET A 200 6.38 -5.35 -17.01
C MET A 200 7.29 -4.91 -15.86
N SER A 201 6.95 -3.82 -15.17
CA SER A 201 7.79 -3.20 -14.13
C SER A 201 7.91 -4.05 -12.87
N ARG A 202 6.94 -4.93 -12.60
CA ARG A 202 6.94 -5.81 -11.41
C ARG A 202 8.08 -6.81 -11.39
N SER A 203 8.70 -7.10 -12.53
CA SER A 203 9.84 -8.03 -12.61
C SER A 203 11.20 -7.37 -12.39
N ILE A 204 11.25 -6.02 -12.27
CA ILE A 204 12.46 -5.25 -11.98
C ILE A 204 13.61 -5.57 -12.96
N ILE A 205 13.29 -5.87 -14.23
CA ILE A 205 14.32 -6.13 -15.24
C ILE A 205 14.98 -4.80 -15.67
N PRO A 206 16.33 -4.71 -15.75
CA PRO A 206 17.03 -3.46 -16.06
C PRO A 206 16.62 -2.82 -17.40
N GLN A 207 16.29 -3.62 -18.40
CA GLN A 207 15.90 -3.13 -19.73
C GLN A 207 14.53 -2.44 -19.71
N ALA A 208 13.60 -2.91 -18.87
CA ALA A 208 12.29 -2.28 -18.70
C ALA A 208 12.41 -0.86 -18.13
N ARG A 209 13.38 -0.62 -17.23
CA ARG A 209 13.70 0.72 -16.73
C ARG A 209 13.98 1.71 -17.86
N LEU A 210 14.87 1.33 -18.80
CA LEU A 210 15.24 2.20 -19.92
C LEU A 210 14.04 2.52 -20.82
N VAL A 211 13.15 1.54 -21.01
CA VAL A 211 11.91 1.74 -21.75
C VAL A 211 10.97 2.68 -21.02
N LEU A 212 10.78 2.53 -19.71
CA LEU A 212 9.97 3.45 -18.90
C LEU A 212 10.53 4.87 -18.93
N GLU A 213 11.86 5.04 -18.79
CA GLU A 213 12.52 6.34 -18.89
C GLU A 213 12.24 7.02 -20.23
N SER A 214 12.24 6.25 -21.33
CA SER A 214 11.88 6.79 -22.66
C SER A 214 10.42 7.26 -22.74
N TYR A 215 9.51 6.66 -21.97
CA TYR A 215 8.10 7.03 -21.93
C TYR A 215 7.78 8.21 -21.02
N LEU A 216 8.74 8.73 -20.23
CA LEU A 216 8.55 9.99 -19.50
C LEU A 216 8.31 11.19 -20.42
N SER A 217 8.67 11.08 -21.71
CA SER A 217 8.40 12.10 -22.75
C SER A 217 7.28 11.71 -23.72
N SER A 218 6.48 10.67 -23.41
CA SER A 218 5.37 10.22 -24.27
C SER A 218 4.36 11.33 -24.56
N ALA A 219 3.73 11.35 -25.73
CA ALA A 219 2.64 12.30 -26.01
C ALA A 219 1.37 12.01 -25.18
N SER A 220 1.13 10.76 -24.79
CA SER A 220 0.00 10.36 -23.95
C SER A 220 0.28 10.64 -22.47
N PRO A 221 -0.54 11.46 -21.79
CA PRO A 221 -0.41 11.71 -20.35
C PRO A 221 -0.51 10.46 -19.49
N GLU A 222 -1.39 9.52 -19.86
CA GLU A 222 -1.60 8.26 -19.13
C GLU A 222 -0.30 7.44 -19.13
N VAL A 223 0.35 7.34 -20.30
CA VAL A 223 1.61 6.61 -20.45
C VAL A 223 2.74 7.29 -19.68
N ARG A 224 2.88 8.62 -19.75
CA ARG A 224 3.89 9.36 -18.96
C ARG A 224 3.67 9.16 -17.46
N SER A 225 2.43 9.33 -17.01
CA SER A 225 2.03 9.16 -15.61
C SER A 225 2.36 7.77 -15.10
N THR A 226 1.98 6.73 -15.85
CA THR A 226 2.29 5.34 -15.49
C THR A 226 3.80 5.08 -15.50
N ALA A 227 4.54 5.60 -16.47
CA ALA A 227 5.99 5.45 -16.51
C ALA A 227 6.66 6.05 -15.27
N LEU A 228 6.29 7.29 -14.88
CA LEU A 228 6.78 7.91 -13.66
C LEU A 228 6.45 7.05 -12.42
N LYS A 229 5.19 6.62 -12.28
CA LYS A 229 4.75 5.77 -11.17
C LYS A 229 5.61 4.52 -11.06
N MET A 230 5.82 3.80 -12.16
CA MET A 230 6.58 2.55 -12.16
C MET A 230 8.07 2.76 -11.85
N LEU A 231 8.66 3.84 -12.37
CA LEU A 231 10.05 4.19 -12.07
C LEU A 231 10.24 4.51 -10.59
N CYS A 232 9.34 5.31 -10.01
CA CYS A 232 9.38 5.65 -8.58
C CYS A 232 9.14 4.43 -7.68
N LEU A 233 8.24 3.52 -8.05
CA LEU A 233 7.89 2.36 -7.21
C LEU A 233 8.91 1.21 -7.30
N TYR A 234 9.44 0.92 -8.49
CA TYR A 234 10.22 -0.30 -8.72
C TYR A 234 11.70 -0.06 -9.05
N TYR A 235 12.07 1.17 -9.43
CA TYR A 235 13.43 1.47 -9.92
C TYR A 235 14.13 2.62 -9.19
N ASN A 236 13.56 3.17 -8.12
CA ASN A 236 14.09 4.33 -7.38
C ASN A 236 15.33 4.05 -6.51
N GLN A 237 16.28 3.26 -7.01
CA GLN A 237 17.56 3.13 -6.33
C GLN A 237 18.20 4.54 -6.23
N GLN A 238 18.55 4.97 -5.01
CA GLN A 238 19.24 6.24 -4.74
C GLN A 238 18.47 7.53 -5.11
N ASN A 239 17.14 7.56 -5.01
CA ASN A 239 16.32 8.77 -5.25
C ASN A 239 16.43 9.34 -6.68
N ASN A 240 16.75 8.51 -7.67
CA ASN A 240 16.98 8.95 -9.05
C ASN A 240 15.76 9.61 -9.72
N TYR A 241 14.55 9.38 -9.21
CA TYR A 241 13.32 9.90 -9.82
C TYR A 241 12.63 11.00 -9.03
N LEU A 242 13.23 11.48 -7.94
CA LEU A 242 12.69 12.61 -7.18
C LEU A 242 12.53 13.85 -8.07
N LEU A 243 13.58 14.22 -8.80
CA LEU A 243 13.55 15.35 -9.72
C LEU A 243 12.50 15.15 -10.84
N SER A 244 12.32 13.92 -11.33
CA SER A 244 11.29 13.65 -12.35
C SER A 244 9.88 13.88 -11.80
N ALA A 245 9.61 13.46 -10.55
CA ALA A 245 8.33 13.71 -9.89
C ALA A 245 8.08 15.21 -9.64
N GLU A 246 9.11 15.97 -9.26
CA GLU A 246 9.04 17.44 -9.14
C GLU A 246 8.72 18.09 -10.49
N GLN A 247 9.42 17.71 -11.56
CA GLN A 247 9.18 18.23 -12.91
C GLN A 247 7.77 17.94 -13.40
N PHE A 248 7.24 16.73 -13.13
CA PHE A 248 5.87 16.38 -13.48
C PHE A 248 4.85 17.24 -12.73
N LEU A 249 5.03 17.43 -11.42
CA LEU A 249 4.14 18.27 -10.62
C LEU A 249 4.13 19.73 -11.06
N LEU A 250 5.31 20.29 -11.35
CA LEU A 250 5.48 21.72 -11.59
C LEU A 250 5.28 22.12 -13.06
N HIS A 251 5.54 21.23 -14.01
CA HIS A 251 5.68 21.62 -15.42
C HIS A 251 4.91 20.75 -16.42
N ASP A 252 4.41 19.57 -16.06
CA ASP A 252 3.63 18.78 -17.01
C ASP A 252 2.27 19.46 -17.27
N PRO A 253 1.86 19.68 -18.54
CA PRO A 253 0.60 20.35 -18.83
C PRO A 253 -0.64 19.52 -18.45
N ALA A 254 -0.51 18.21 -18.27
CA ALA A 254 -1.63 17.32 -18.00
C ALA A 254 -1.88 17.13 -16.49
N VAL A 255 -3.11 17.38 -16.06
CA VAL A 255 -3.55 17.25 -14.65
C VAL A 255 -3.17 15.89 -14.05
N ILE A 256 -3.38 14.78 -14.79
CA ILE A 256 -3.07 13.42 -14.31
C ILE A 256 -1.58 13.23 -13.99
N CYS A 257 -0.69 13.78 -14.83
CA CYS A 257 0.76 13.71 -14.63
C CYS A 257 1.18 14.54 -13.41
N ARG A 258 0.58 15.72 -13.22
CA ARG A 258 0.84 16.57 -12.06
C ARG A 258 0.38 15.93 -10.75
N VAL A 259 -0.82 15.35 -10.73
CA VAL A 259 -1.34 14.54 -9.62
C VAL A 259 -0.39 13.39 -9.31
N GLN A 260 0.08 12.67 -10.33
CA GLN A 260 1.04 11.58 -10.13
C GLN A 260 2.39 12.07 -9.61
N GLY A 261 2.87 13.23 -10.06
CA GLY A 261 4.06 13.89 -9.53
C GLY A 261 3.95 14.13 -8.03
N ALA A 262 2.87 14.77 -7.57
CA ALA A 262 2.61 14.96 -6.14
C ALA A 262 2.56 13.64 -5.37
N ASN A 263 1.81 12.65 -5.87
CA ASN A 263 1.71 11.34 -5.22
C ASN A 263 3.08 10.66 -5.07
N MET A 264 3.94 10.74 -6.09
CA MET A 264 5.28 10.16 -6.03
C MET A 264 6.21 10.95 -5.11
N LEU A 265 6.10 12.28 -5.02
CA LEU A 265 6.85 13.03 -4.01
C LEU A 265 6.48 12.61 -2.59
N GLY A 266 5.18 12.51 -2.29
CA GLY A 266 4.70 12.02 -0.99
C GLY A 266 5.16 10.60 -0.68
N TYR A 267 5.22 9.72 -1.69
CA TYR A 267 5.74 8.36 -1.54
C TYR A 267 7.25 8.35 -1.26
N LEU A 268 8.05 9.04 -2.08
CA LEU A 268 9.52 9.02 -2.02
C LEU A 268 10.08 9.74 -0.79
N LYS A 269 9.31 10.66 -0.20
CA LYS A 269 9.71 11.51 0.93
C LYS A 269 8.88 11.24 2.18
N ARG A 270 8.22 10.09 2.22
CA ARG A 270 7.38 9.70 3.34
C ARG A 270 8.18 9.68 4.65
N ASN A 271 7.64 10.30 5.70
CA ASN A 271 8.25 10.38 7.03
C ASN A 271 9.68 10.96 7.06
N THR A 272 10.11 11.71 6.04
CA THR A 272 11.44 12.34 6.05
C THR A 272 11.41 13.76 6.60
N GLU A 273 10.22 14.35 6.79
CA GLU A 273 10.02 15.75 7.19
C GLU A 273 10.82 16.74 6.31
N ASP A 274 10.98 16.45 5.01
CA ASP A 274 11.87 17.20 4.13
C ASP A 274 11.32 18.62 3.84
N PRO A 275 11.93 19.68 4.40
CA PRO A 275 11.41 21.04 4.28
C PRO A 275 11.50 21.59 2.85
N ALA A 276 12.37 21.04 2.00
CA ALA A 276 12.46 21.46 0.61
C ALA A 276 11.20 21.06 -0.16
N ILE A 277 10.68 19.87 0.12
CA ILE A 277 9.48 19.34 -0.57
C ILE A 277 8.22 20.06 -0.08
N TYR A 278 8.13 20.42 1.21
CA TYR A 278 7.03 21.25 1.70
C TYR A 278 6.95 22.61 1.00
N LYS A 279 8.10 23.25 0.74
CA LYS A 279 8.15 24.52 0.00
C LYS A 279 7.68 24.40 -1.45
N ILE A 280 7.77 23.21 -2.04
CA ILE A 280 7.22 22.91 -3.37
C ILE A 280 5.70 22.72 -3.28
N LEU A 281 5.23 21.94 -2.30
CA LEU A 281 3.84 21.53 -2.19
C LEU A 281 2.91 22.63 -1.63
N ALA A 282 3.35 23.41 -0.63
CA ALA A 282 2.50 24.41 0.05
C ALA A 282 1.90 25.47 -0.90
N PRO A 283 2.67 26.08 -1.83
CA PRO A 283 2.11 27.03 -2.79
C PRO A 283 1.02 26.40 -3.68
N ILE A 284 1.19 25.14 -4.07
CA ILE A 284 0.23 24.41 -4.91
C ILE A 284 -1.07 24.17 -4.14
N VAL A 285 -1.00 23.73 -2.87
CA VAL A 285 -2.19 23.54 -2.03
C VAL A 285 -2.96 24.87 -1.86
N ARG A 286 -2.23 25.99 -1.71
CA ARG A 286 -2.79 27.32 -1.47
C ARG A 286 -3.37 27.99 -2.73
N ASP A 287 -2.85 27.70 -3.92
CA ASP A 287 -3.29 28.34 -5.15
C ASP A 287 -4.74 27.99 -5.49
N ILE A 288 -5.64 28.97 -5.38
CA ILE A 288 -7.07 28.81 -5.67
C ILE A 288 -7.36 28.59 -7.15
N ASN A 289 -6.43 28.94 -8.04
CA ASN A 289 -6.57 28.78 -9.48
C ASN A 289 -6.02 27.43 -9.96
N GLU A 290 -5.32 26.70 -9.10
CA GLU A 290 -4.83 25.37 -9.39
C GLU A 290 -5.99 24.36 -9.46
N ASN A 291 -5.83 23.35 -10.32
CA ASN A 291 -6.77 22.25 -10.43
C ASN A 291 -6.95 21.54 -9.07
N GLU A 292 -8.21 21.37 -8.66
CA GLU A 292 -8.56 20.80 -7.35
C GLU A 292 -7.92 19.43 -7.09
N GLN A 293 -7.79 18.57 -8.12
CA GLN A 293 -7.18 17.25 -7.96
C GLN A 293 -5.69 17.36 -7.65
N VAL A 294 -4.98 18.29 -8.30
CA VAL A 294 -3.56 18.55 -8.06
C VAL A 294 -3.36 19.08 -6.64
N ARG A 295 -4.21 20.02 -6.20
CA ARG A 295 -4.18 20.57 -4.84
C ARG A 295 -4.41 19.49 -3.78
N LYS A 296 -5.40 18.61 -3.99
CA LYS A 296 -5.67 17.46 -3.10
C LYS A 296 -4.49 16.50 -3.04
N ALA A 297 -3.92 16.13 -4.19
CA ALA A 297 -2.75 15.26 -4.25
C ALA A 297 -1.52 15.89 -3.58
N ALA A 298 -1.31 17.19 -3.77
CA ALA A 298 -0.23 17.92 -3.11
C ALA A 298 -0.40 17.96 -1.59
N TYR A 299 -1.62 18.13 -1.09
CA TYR A 299 -1.89 18.07 0.35
C TYR A 299 -1.69 16.66 0.92
N LEU A 300 -2.14 15.60 0.22
CA LEU A 300 -1.86 14.21 0.62
C LEU A 300 -0.36 13.92 0.69
N ALA A 301 0.39 14.41 -0.30
CA ALA A 301 1.83 14.31 -0.31
C ALA A 301 2.44 15.05 0.88
N PHE A 302 1.94 16.24 1.20
CA PHE A 302 2.35 17.04 2.36
C PHE A 302 2.17 16.26 3.67
N CYS A 303 0.97 15.74 3.93
CA CYS A 303 0.70 14.94 5.13
C CYS A 303 1.55 13.66 5.18
N SER A 304 1.81 13.02 4.04
CA SER A 304 2.64 11.79 3.99
C SER A 304 4.10 12.02 4.39
N ILE A 305 4.64 13.22 4.16
CA ILE A 305 6.02 13.58 4.52
C ILE A 305 6.15 13.90 6.02
N ALA A 306 5.08 14.38 6.65
CA ALA A 306 5.04 15.02 7.98
C ALA A 306 4.92 14.11 9.19
N PHE A 307 5.19 12.82 9.04
CA PHE A 307 4.66 11.76 9.89
C PHE A 307 3.15 11.57 9.74
N TYR A 308 2.75 10.31 9.85
CA TYR A 308 1.43 9.76 9.54
C TYR A 308 0.33 10.37 10.43
N TYR A 309 -0.24 11.52 10.05
CA TYR A 309 -1.54 11.96 10.56
C TYR A 309 -2.64 11.13 9.90
N GLU A 310 -2.79 9.93 10.42
CA GLU A 310 -3.80 8.94 10.03
C GLU A 310 -5.19 9.58 9.86
N ASP A 311 -5.60 10.39 10.84
CA ASP A 311 -6.87 11.11 10.84
C ASP A 311 -7.05 12.07 9.64
N GLU A 312 -5.97 12.68 9.15
CA GLU A 312 -6.02 13.61 8.01
C GLU A 312 -6.16 12.85 6.70
N GLN A 313 -5.39 11.77 6.48
CA GLN A 313 -5.56 10.94 5.26
C GLN A 313 -6.97 10.31 5.19
N ILE A 314 -7.50 9.90 6.33
CA ILE A 314 -8.86 9.40 6.46
C ILE A 314 -9.88 10.46 6.07
N GLN A 315 -9.75 11.67 6.63
CA GLN A 315 -10.65 12.78 6.31
C GLN A 315 -10.64 13.07 4.81
N MET A 316 -9.47 12.97 4.17
CA MET A 316 -9.30 13.17 2.73
C MET A 316 -9.95 12.10 1.85
N GLN A 317 -10.13 10.89 2.36
CA GLN A 317 -10.83 9.82 1.63
C GLN A 317 -12.35 9.91 1.77
N ARG A 318 -12.86 10.81 2.63
CA ARG A 318 -14.31 11.01 2.75
C ARG A 318 -14.85 11.72 1.52
N ALA A 319 -16.04 11.32 1.08
CA ALA A 319 -16.70 11.91 -0.08
C ALA A 319 -17.01 13.40 0.09
N ASP A 320 -17.04 13.90 1.33
CA ASP A 320 -17.30 15.30 1.68
C ASP A 320 -16.04 16.14 1.91
N PHE A 321 -14.84 15.59 1.68
CA PHE A 321 -13.59 16.32 1.87
C PHE A 321 -13.54 17.59 1.00
N SER A 322 -13.29 18.72 1.65
CA SER A 322 -13.11 20.03 1.05
C SER A 322 -11.82 20.66 1.51
N LEU A 323 -10.99 21.08 0.55
CA LEU A 323 -9.76 21.81 0.84
C LEU A 323 -9.99 23.03 1.73
N GLN A 324 -11.15 23.68 1.65
CA GLN A 324 -11.43 24.89 2.43
C GLN A 324 -11.60 24.61 3.93
N LYS A 325 -12.15 23.45 4.30
CA LYS A 325 -12.57 23.13 5.67
C LYS A 325 -11.60 22.19 6.37
N ASP A 326 -11.03 21.28 5.62
CA ASP A 326 -10.37 20.09 6.17
C ASP A 326 -8.85 20.15 6.04
N VAL A 327 -8.32 21.20 5.40
CA VAL A 327 -6.87 21.47 5.35
C VAL A 327 -6.43 22.17 6.63
N ASN A 328 -5.36 21.67 7.24
CA ASN A 328 -4.64 22.37 8.30
C ASN A 328 -3.87 23.57 7.71
N TRP A 329 -4.55 24.70 7.56
CA TRP A 329 -3.98 25.88 6.92
C TRP A 329 -2.79 26.47 7.67
N ASP A 330 -2.76 26.37 9.00
CA ASP A 330 -1.61 26.82 9.80
C ASP A 330 -0.35 26.01 9.45
N PHE A 331 -0.52 24.70 9.22
CA PHE A 331 0.58 23.84 8.81
C PHE A 331 1.08 24.16 7.40
N ILE A 332 0.17 24.43 6.46
CA ILE A 332 0.53 24.85 5.09
C ILE A 332 1.23 26.20 5.08
N ASP A 333 0.68 27.18 5.80
CA ASP A 333 1.17 28.56 5.80
C ASP A 333 2.58 28.66 6.42
N ALA A 334 2.98 27.73 7.29
CA ALA A 334 4.33 27.65 7.86
C ALA A 334 5.45 27.39 6.82
N TYR A 335 5.11 26.92 5.61
CA TYR A 335 6.07 26.60 4.54
C TYR A 335 5.92 27.44 3.28
N LEU A 336 5.03 28.45 3.30
CA LEU A 336 4.97 29.43 2.22
C LEU A 336 6.22 30.32 2.26
N PRO A 337 6.77 30.72 1.09
CA PRO A 337 7.80 31.74 1.06
C PRO A 337 7.26 33.02 1.67
N PHE A 338 8.04 33.67 2.55
CA PHE A 338 7.69 34.99 3.07
C PHE A 338 7.42 35.92 1.88
N SER A 339 6.22 36.50 1.86
CA SER A 339 5.88 37.53 0.88
C SER A 339 6.63 38.79 1.31
N ASP A 340 7.68 39.15 0.57
CA ASP A 340 8.40 40.41 0.75
C ASP A 340 7.51 41.63 0.52
#